data_AF-A0A529SJN2-F1
#
_entry.id   AF-A0A529SJN2-F1
#
_cell.length_a   1.000
_cell.length_b   1.000
_cell.length_c   1.000
_cell.angle_alpha   90.00
_cell.angle_beta   90.00
_cell.angle_gamma   90.00
#
_symmetry.space_group_name_H-M   'P 1'
#
loop_
_entity.id
_entity.type
_entity.pdbx_description
1 polymer ?
#
loop_
_entity_poly.entity_id
_entity_poly.type
_entity_poly.pdbx_seq_one_letter_code
_entity_poly.pdbx_strand_id
1 'polypeptide(L)'
;HGLAEQTKSTHESLAKLQERLAGIDTAQGNIQSLAGQVVQLQAILSNKQTRGAFGQSRMEAIVADGLPHGAYEFQASLSNGSRPDCLVRMPNGAPMLAIDAKFPLEAWNAIRAAEGADMQKVAAQAFRRDIEVHIRDIAEKYLIQGETQDTAFM
;
A
#
# COMPACT_ATOMS: atom_id res chain seq x y z
N HIS A 1 -62.94 21.47 14.79
CA HIS A 1 -62.20 20.25 14.43
C HIS A 1 -60.95 20.52 13.58
N GLY A 2 -60.91 21.49 12.66
CA GLY A 2 -59.75 21.70 11.78
C GLY A 2 -58.45 22.25 12.41
N LEU A 3 -58.50 23.02 13.52
CA LEU A 3 -57.29 23.60 14.12
C LEU A 3 -56.35 22.55 14.74
N ALA A 4 -56.90 21.54 15.43
CA ALA A 4 -56.11 20.51 16.09
C ALA A 4 -55.40 19.58 15.08
N GLU A 5 -56.06 19.26 13.96
CA GLU A 5 -55.44 18.51 12.85
C GLU A 5 -54.34 19.31 12.17
N GLN A 6 -54.53 20.63 12.01
CA GLN A 6 -53.52 21.52 11.43
C GLN A 6 -52.28 21.66 12.33
N THR A 7 -52.47 21.78 13.65
CA THR A 7 -51.35 21.78 14.61
C THR A 7 -50.60 20.44 14.61
N LYS A 8 -51.31 19.31 14.53
CA LYS A 8 -50.71 17.97 14.48
C LYS A 8 -49.90 17.74 13.20
N SER A 9 -50.45 18.11 12.05
CA SER A 9 -49.76 18.06 10.74
C SER A 9 -48.49 18.93 10.72
N THR A 10 -48.53 20.10 11.36
CA THR A 10 -47.37 20.99 11.50
C THR A 10 -46.29 20.36 12.38
N HIS A 11 -46.68 19.74 13.51
CA HIS A 11 -45.74 19.04 14.40
C HIS A 11 -45.09 17.83 13.72
N GLU A 12 -45.86 17.03 12.98
CA GLU A 12 -45.33 15.88 12.22
C GLU A 12 -44.37 16.33 11.09
N SER A 13 -44.67 17.47 10.45
CA SER A 13 -43.78 18.04 9.43
C SER A 13 -42.47 18.56 10.03
N LEU A 14 -42.54 19.21 11.20
CA LEU A 14 -41.35 19.67 11.92
C LEU A 14 -40.48 18.49 12.42
N ALA A 15 -41.11 17.42 12.92
CA ALA A 15 -40.41 16.21 13.34
C ALA A 15 -39.69 15.54 12.16
N LYS A 16 -40.35 15.41 11.00
CA LYS A 16 -39.72 14.88 9.76
C LYS A 16 -38.58 15.76 9.25
N LEU A 17 -38.67 17.08 9.41
CA LEU A 17 -37.59 18.00 9.06
C LEU A 17 -36.39 17.83 10.00
N GLN A 18 -36.62 17.71 11.31
CA GLN A 18 -35.55 17.43 12.28
C GLN A 18 -34.86 16.10 12.01
N GLU A 19 -35.62 15.05 11.69
CA GLU A 19 -35.07 13.74 11.33
C GLU A 19 -34.20 13.80 10.06
N ARG A 20 -34.67 14.51 9.02
CA ARG A 20 -33.87 14.74 7.80
C ARG A 20 -32.60 15.55 8.07
N LEU A 21 -32.67 16.56 8.93
CA LEU A 21 -31.50 17.37 9.31
C LEU A 21 -30.47 16.54 10.08
N ALA A 22 -30.90 15.71 11.04
CA ALA A 22 -30.01 14.79 11.76
C ALA A 22 -29.34 13.77 10.81
N GLY A 23 -30.08 13.28 9.81
CA GLY A 23 -29.52 12.43 8.76
C GLY A 23 -28.48 13.15 7.89
N ILE A 24 -28.68 14.44 7.60
CA ILE A 24 -27.72 15.28 6.86
C ILE A 24 -26.46 15.52 7.69
N ASP A 25 -26.58 15.85 8.98
CA ASP A 25 -25.41 16.07 9.86
C ASP A 25 -24.56 14.79 9.97
N THR A 26 -25.22 13.63 10.08
CA THR A 26 -24.55 12.32 10.09
C THR A 26 -23.83 12.06 8.76
N ALA A 27 -24.49 12.34 7.63
CA ALA A 27 -23.89 12.19 6.31
C ALA A 27 -22.69 13.14 6.11
N GLN A 28 -22.78 14.39 6.59
CA GLN A 28 -21.69 15.36 6.56
C GLN A 28 -20.50 14.90 7.41
N GLY A 29 -20.75 14.38 8.61
CA GLY A 29 -19.70 13.82 9.47
C GLY A 29 -18.97 12.65 8.82
N ASN A 30 -19.71 11.73 8.17
CA ASN A 30 -19.12 10.63 7.42
C ASN A 30 -18.28 11.11 6.23
N ILE A 31 -18.76 12.12 5.49
CA ILE A 31 -18.03 12.72 4.37
C ILE A 31 -16.75 13.41 4.86
N GLN A 32 -16.80 14.14 5.97
CA GLN A 32 -15.61 14.78 6.56
C GLN A 32 -14.58 13.75 7.02
N SER A 33 -15.03 12.66 7.65
CA SER A 33 -14.15 11.55 8.05
C SER A 33 -13.48 10.90 6.84
N LEU A 34 -14.26 10.61 5.79
CA LEU A 34 -13.76 10.04 4.54
C LEU A 34 -12.77 10.99 3.84
N ALA A 35 -13.08 12.29 3.77
CA ALA A 35 -12.18 13.29 3.21
C ALA A 35 -10.86 13.36 3.99
N GLY A 36 -10.90 13.28 5.32
CA GLY A 36 -9.72 13.20 6.16
C GLY A 36 -8.86 11.96 5.87
N GLN A 37 -9.48 10.79 5.73
CA GLN A 37 -8.78 9.55 5.37
C GLN A 37 -8.12 9.64 3.99
N VAL A 38 -8.78 10.26 3.01
CA VAL A 38 -8.22 10.48 1.67
C VAL A 38 -6.99 11.40 1.71
N VAL A 39 -7.04 12.49 2.49
CA VAL A 39 -5.90 13.40 2.67
C VAL A 39 -4.73 12.69 3.35
N GLN A 40 -5.01 11.84 4.35
CA GLN A 40 -3.97 11.06 5.02
C GLN A 40 -3.32 10.04 4.09
N LEU A 41 -4.10 9.35 3.26
CA LEU A 41 -3.57 8.48 2.20
C LEU A 41 -2.74 9.27 1.19
N GLN A 42 -3.21 10.44 0.75
CA GLN A 42 -2.45 11.31 -0.13
C GLN A 42 -1.11 11.74 0.50
N ALA A 43 -1.09 12.04 1.79
CA ALA A 43 0.12 12.40 2.52
C ALA A 43 1.10 11.22 2.64
N ILE A 44 0.61 10.01 2.90
CA ILE A 44 1.43 8.79 2.87
C ILE A 44 2.00 8.55 1.48
N LEU A 45 1.21 8.84 0.44
CA LEU A 45 1.61 8.67 -0.95
C LEU A 45 2.46 9.83 -1.50
N SER A 46 2.66 10.93 -0.78
CA SER A 46 3.40 12.10 -1.29
C SER A 46 4.91 12.01 -1.06
N ASN A 47 5.38 11.37 0.02
CA ASN A 47 6.79 11.19 0.33
C ASN A 47 7.30 9.79 -0.08
N LYS A 48 8.50 9.72 -0.68
CA LYS A 48 9.14 8.47 -1.11
C LYS A 48 9.31 7.46 0.03
N GLN A 49 9.68 7.91 1.23
CA GLN A 49 9.90 7.02 2.37
C GLN A 49 8.58 6.43 2.89
N THR A 50 7.54 7.25 3.03
CA THR A 50 6.22 6.80 3.48
C THR A 50 5.56 5.90 2.45
N ARG A 51 5.76 6.16 1.15
CA ARG A 51 5.36 5.25 0.06
C ARG A 51 6.07 3.90 0.16
N GLY A 52 7.37 3.90 0.40
CA GLY A 52 8.15 2.67 0.57
C GLY A 52 7.63 1.84 1.73
N ALA A 53 7.42 2.45 2.90
CA ALA A 53 6.85 1.79 4.07
C ALA A 53 5.44 1.24 3.82
N PHE A 54 4.60 1.99 3.08
CA PHE A 54 3.26 1.52 2.70
C PHE A 54 3.32 0.32 1.74
N GLY A 55 4.23 0.34 0.76
CA GLY A 55 4.46 -0.78 -0.15
C GLY A 55 4.92 -2.04 0.59
N GLN A 56 5.88 -1.88 1.51
CA GLN A 56 6.36 -2.95 2.38
C GLN A 56 5.24 -3.53 3.23
N SER A 57 4.47 -2.68 3.93
CA SER A 57 3.33 -3.14 4.75
C SER A 57 2.30 -3.94 3.94
N ARG A 58 2.09 -3.57 2.68
CA ARG A 58 1.20 -4.32 1.79
C ARG A 58 1.79 -5.67 1.38
N MET A 59 3.09 -5.75 1.13
CA MET A 59 3.78 -7.02 0.89
C MET A 59 3.68 -7.94 2.12
N GLU A 60 3.92 -7.40 3.32
CA GLU A 60 3.81 -8.13 4.58
C GLU A 60 2.40 -8.70 4.78
N ALA A 61 1.36 -7.91 4.48
CA ALA A 61 -0.02 -8.39 4.54
C ALA A 61 -0.28 -9.55 3.56
N ILE A 62 0.20 -9.45 2.32
CA ILE A 62 0.06 -10.52 1.31
C ILE A 62 0.76 -11.81 1.77
N VAL A 63 1.95 -11.68 2.35
CA VAL A 63 2.70 -12.84 2.88
C VAL A 63 1.96 -13.46 4.07
N ALA A 64 1.48 -12.64 5.00
CA ALA A 64 0.78 -13.12 6.20
C ALA A 64 -0.55 -13.80 5.86
N ASP A 65 -1.26 -13.33 4.84
CA ASP A 65 -2.51 -13.94 4.36
C ASP A 65 -2.25 -15.23 3.56
N GLY A 66 -1.11 -15.31 2.86
CA GLY A 66 -0.79 -16.41 1.95
C GLY A 66 -0.03 -17.57 2.59
N LEU A 67 0.71 -17.34 3.67
CA LEU A 67 1.61 -18.32 4.29
C LEU A 67 1.26 -18.56 5.77
N PRO A 68 1.44 -19.79 6.28
CA PRO A 68 1.19 -20.08 7.68
C PRO A 68 2.17 -19.35 8.61
N HIS A 69 1.69 -18.98 9.79
CA HIS A 69 2.54 -18.36 10.83
C HIS A 69 3.75 -19.24 11.14
N GLY A 70 4.94 -18.64 11.16
CA GLY A 70 6.21 -19.31 11.36
C GLY A 70 6.91 -19.78 10.08
N ALA A 71 6.25 -19.75 8.92
CA ALA A 71 6.88 -20.02 7.63
C ALA A 71 7.62 -18.79 7.04
N TYR A 72 7.54 -17.64 7.69
CA TYR A 72 8.20 -16.42 7.24
C TYR A 72 8.67 -15.58 8.43
N GLU A 73 9.59 -14.65 8.17
CA GLU A 73 10.11 -13.69 9.13
C GLU A 73 10.32 -12.33 8.45
N PHE A 74 9.72 -11.28 8.99
CA PHE A 74 9.88 -9.92 8.46
C PHE A 74 11.11 -9.25 9.07
N GLN A 75 11.84 -8.48 8.27
CA GLN A 75 12.96 -7.66 8.73
C GLN A 75 14.05 -8.44 9.50
N ALA A 76 14.24 -9.72 9.17
CA ALA A 76 15.30 -10.55 9.72
C ALA A 76 16.67 -10.15 9.16
N SER A 77 17.71 -10.22 9.99
CA SER A 77 19.07 -9.93 9.58
C SER A 77 19.78 -11.20 9.08
N LEU A 78 20.41 -11.11 7.92
CA LEU A 78 21.30 -12.14 7.37
C LEU A 78 22.69 -12.08 8.02
N SER A 79 23.50 -13.10 7.80
CA SER A 79 24.87 -13.23 8.35
C SER A 79 25.80 -12.07 7.97
N ASN A 80 25.59 -11.45 6.81
CA ASN A 80 26.33 -10.28 6.34
C ASN A 80 25.80 -8.94 6.88
N GLY A 81 24.82 -8.95 7.78
CA GLY A 81 24.20 -7.77 8.37
C GLY A 81 23.14 -7.09 7.49
N SER A 82 22.93 -7.56 6.25
CA SER A 82 21.84 -7.08 5.41
C SER A 82 20.49 -7.56 5.93
N ARG A 83 19.42 -6.87 5.52
CA ARG A 83 18.07 -7.10 6.04
C ARG A 83 17.06 -7.00 4.89
N PRO A 84 16.66 -8.13 4.28
CA PRO A 84 15.54 -8.15 3.35
C PRO A 84 14.23 -7.82 4.07
N ASP A 85 13.21 -7.45 3.32
CA ASP A 85 11.90 -7.13 3.90
C ASP A 85 11.22 -8.37 4.48
N CYS A 86 11.40 -9.52 3.84
CA CYS A 86 10.90 -10.81 4.30
C CYS A 86 11.84 -11.96 3.94
N LEU A 87 11.95 -12.94 4.84
CA LEU A 87 12.53 -14.25 4.59
C LEU A 87 11.44 -15.31 4.69
N VAL A 88 11.33 -16.16 3.68
CA VAL A 88 10.43 -17.31 3.69
C VAL A 88 11.23 -18.58 3.95
N ARG A 89 10.79 -19.36 4.93
CA ARG A 89 11.38 -20.65 5.29
C ARG A 89 10.96 -21.69 4.27
N MET A 90 11.95 -22.30 3.63
CA MET A 90 11.72 -23.36 2.66
C MET A 90 11.58 -24.72 3.37
N PRO A 91 10.82 -25.68 2.80
CA PRO A 91 10.66 -27.00 3.39
C PRO A 91 11.98 -27.77 3.44
N ASN A 92 12.04 -28.79 4.30
CA ASN A 92 13.17 -29.72 4.41
C ASN A 92 14.51 -29.07 4.77
N GLY A 93 14.49 -27.89 5.42
CA GLY A 93 15.70 -27.17 5.80
C GLY A 93 16.47 -26.58 4.62
N ALA A 94 15.82 -26.41 3.46
CA ALA A 94 16.41 -25.71 2.33
C ALA A 94 16.69 -24.24 2.69
N PRO A 95 17.66 -23.58 2.02
CA PRO A 95 17.97 -22.17 2.24
C PRO A 95 16.73 -21.27 2.12
N MET A 96 16.70 -20.18 2.90
CA MET A 96 15.52 -19.29 2.92
C MET A 96 15.39 -18.49 1.63
N LEU A 97 14.16 -18.19 1.22
CA LEU A 97 13.89 -17.29 0.09
C LEU A 97 13.81 -15.85 0.59
N ALA A 98 14.63 -14.96 0.03
CA ALA A 98 14.59 -13.53 0.33
C ALA A 98 13.59 -12.80 -0.57
N ILE A 99 12.84 -11.87 0.03
CA ILE A 99 11.89 -10.98 -0.65
C ILE A 99 12.20 -9.53 -0.24
N ASP A 100 12.31 -8.62 -1.21
CA ASP A 100 12.59 -7.20 -0.99
C ASP A 100 11.73 -6.36 -1.95
N ALA A 101 10.77 -5.60 -1.42
CA ALA A 101 9.71 -4.96 -2.19
C ALA A 101 10.16 -3.66 -2.91
N LYS A 102 11.43 -3.57 -3.30
CA LYS A 102 11.99 -2.38 -3.96
C LYS A 102 11.47 -2.22 -5.39
N PHE A 103 10.59 -1.25 -5.57
CA PHE A 103 10.08 -0.88 -6.89
C PHE A 103 10.34 0.60 -7.21
N PRO A 104 10.93 0.93 -8.38
CA PRO A 104 11.20 2.31 -8.79
C PRO A 104 9.92 2.98 -9.33
N LEU A 105 9.00 3.28 -8.43
CA LEU A 105 7.67 3.81 -8.74
C LEU A 105 7.72 5.15 -9.48
N GLU A 106 8.71 6.00 -9.19
CA GLU A 106 8.86 7.30 -9.84
C GLU A 106 9.18 7.14 -11.33
N ALA A 107 10.10 6.25 -11.68
CA ALA A 107 10.42 5.94 -13.07
C ALA A 107 9.24 5.24 -13.78
N TRP A 108 8.49 4.39 -13.08
CA TRP A 108 7.25 3.80 -13.60
C TRP A 108 6.19 4.87 -13.91
N ASN A 109 5.99 5.82 -13.00
CA ASN A 109 5.06 6.92 -13.21
C ASN A 109 5.51 7.82 -14.36
N ALA A 110 6.81 8.02 -14.55
CA ALA A 110 7.35 8.75 -15.69
C ALA A 110 7.01 8.07 -17.03
N ILE A 111 7.06 6.73 -17.10
CA ILE A 111 6.59 5.99 -18.29
C ILE A 111 5.10 6.27 -18.54
N ARG A 112 4.28 6.21 -17.49
CA ARG A 112 2.83 6.42 -17.61
C ARG A 112 2.45 7.85 -18.00
N ALA A 113 3.24 8.83 -17.58
CA ALA A 113 3.03 10.24 -17.88
C ALA A 113 3.68 10.69 -19.19
N ALA A 114 4.54 9.86 -19.81
CA ALA A 114 5.25 10.23 -21.02
C ALA A 114 4.31 10.28 -22.23
N GLU A 115 4.24 11.46 -22.85
CA GLU A 115 3.49 11.71 -24.07
C GLU A 115 4.42 11.60 -25.29
N GLY A 116 4.06 10.74 -26.24
CA GLY A 116 4.83 10.50 -27.45
C GLY A 116 5.91 9.41 -27.32
N ALA A 117 6.28 8.82 -28.46
CA ALA A 117 7.14 7.63 -28.52
C ALA A 117 8.56 7.88 -27.99
N ASP A 118 9.13 9.06 -28.24
CA ASP A 118 10.50 9.39 -27.82
C ASP A 118 10.60 9.55 -26.31
N MET A 119 9.65 10.27 -25.69
CA MET A 119 9.60 10.45 -24.24
C MET A 119 9.34 9.12 -23.52
N GLN A 120 8.45 8.27 -24.07
CA GLN A 120 8.23 6.93 -23.53
C GLN A 120 9.49 6.07 -23.58
N LYS A 121 10.25 6.13 -24.67
CA LYS A 121 11.51 5.38 -24.81
C LYS A 121 12.54 5.82 -23.77
N VAL A 122 12.70 7.13 -23.56
CA VAL A 122 13.62 7.67 -22.55
C VAL A 122 13.20 7.26 -21.14
N ALA A 123 11.91 7.38 -20.80
CA ALA A 123 11.38 6.98 -19.50
C ALA A 123 11.53 5.47 -19.25
N ALA A 124 11.27 4.64 -20.26
CA ALA A 124 11.45 3.20 -20.19
C ALA A 124 12.91 2.79 -19.97
N GLN A 125 13.86 3.49 -20.62
CA GLN A 125 15.28 3.28 -20.39
C GLN A 125 15.70 3.66 -18.97
N ALA A 126 15.16 4.75 -18.42
CA ALA A 126 15.42 5.14 -17.03
C ALA A 126 14.89 4.10 -16.04
N PHE A 127 13.62 3.68 -16.19
CA PHE A 127 13.04 2.61 -15.38
C PHE A 127 13.84 1.31 -15.43
N ARG A 128 14.27 0.90 -16.62
CA ARG A 128 15.11 -0.29 -16.78
C ARG A 128 16.42 -0.17 -16.01
N ARG A 129 17.11 0.97 -16.09
CA ARG A 129 18.35 1.20 -15.33
C ARG A 129 18.10 1.10 -13.83
N ASP A 130 17.03 1.70 -13.33
CA ASP A 130 16.70 1.67 -11.90
C ASP A 130 16.39 0.24 -11.42
N ILE A 131 15.64 -0.53 -12.21
CA ILE A 131 15.38 -1.94 -11.96
C ILE A 131 16.69 -2.75 -11.94
N GLU A 132 17.59 -2.55 -12.91
CA GLU A 132 18.87 -3.25 -12.98
C GLU A 132 19.77 -2.94 -11.76
N VAL A 133 19.71 -1.71 -11.23
CA VAL A 133 20.39 -1.36 -9.96
C VAL A 133 19.79 -2.15 -8.80
N HIS A 134 18.46 -2.17 -8.67
CA HIS A 134 17.80 -2.91 -7.58
C HIS A 134 18.06 -4.42 -7.66
N ILE A 135 18.01 -5.03 -8.84
CA ILE A 135 18.32 -6.45 -9.04
C ILE A 135 19.73 -6.77 -8.58
N ARG A 136 20.73 -5.95 -8.97
CA ARG A 136 22.12 -6.14 -8.56
C ARG A 136 22.30 -5.96 -7.06
N ASP A 137 21.71 -4.92 -6.49
CA ASP A 137 21.73 -4.68 -5.05
C ASP A 137 21.16 -5.87 -4.26
N ILE A 138 20.03 -6.43 -4.70
CA ILE A 138 19.38 -7.60 -4.10
C ILE A 138 20.27 -8.83 -4.26
N ALA A 139 20.83 -9.04 -5.44
CA ALA A 139 21.72 -10.16 -5.71
C ALA A 139 22.96 -10.14 -4.80
N GLU A 140 23.63 -8.99 -4.70
CA GLU A 140 24.83 -8.81 -3.88
C GLU A 140 24.55 -8.92 -2.38
N LYS A 141 23.40 -8.43 -1.92
CA LYS A 141 23.06 -8.41 -0.49
C LYS A 141 22.49 -9.74 0.00
N TYR A 142 21.68 -10.41 -0.81
CA TYR A 142 20.81 -11.48 -0.32
C TYR A 142 21.08 -12.85 -0.90
N LEU A 143 21.92 -13.03 -1.93
CA LEU A 143 22.27 -14.36 -2.45
C LEU A 143 23.53 -14.86 -1.73
N ILE A 144 23.33 -15.51 -0.59
CA ILE A 144 24.38 -15.99 0.29
C ILE A 144 24.36 -17.52 0.30
N GLN A 145 25.44 -18.12 -0.19
CA GLN A 145 25.54 -19.56 -0.37
C GLN A 145 25.29 -20.32 0.94
N GLY A 146 24.28 -21.20 0.94
CA GLY A 146 23.91 -22.04 2.07
C GLY A 146 23.02 -21.38 3.12
N GLU A 147 22.78 -20.07 3.02
CA GLU A 147 21.89 -19.32 3.91
C GLU A 147 20.58 -18.97 3.20
N THR A 148 20.69 -18.48 1.97
CA THR A 148 19.55 -18.13 1.12
C THR A 148 19.57 -18.87 -0.22
N GLN A 149 18.42 -18.88 -0.89
CA GLN A 149 18.29 -19.40 -2.25
C GLN A 149 19.17 -18.61 -3.23
N ASP A 150 19.49 -19.24 -4.37
CA ASP A 150 20.13 -18.57 -5.52
C ASP A 150 19.19 -17.61 -6.27
N THR A 151 17.94 -17.53 -5.81
CA THR A 151 16.87 -16.69 -6.33
C THR A 151 16.32 -15.84 -5.18
N ALA A 152 15.97 -14.59 -5.49
CA ALA A 152 15.28 -13.68 -4.59
C ALA A 152 14.10 -13.03 -5.33
N PHE A 153 13.07 -12.61 -4.59
CA PHE A 153 11.90 -11.93 -5.15
C PHE A 153 11.94 -10.44 -4.87
N MET A 154 11.43 -9.67 -5.83
CA MET A 154 11.27 -8.21 -5.78
C MET A 154 9.85 -7.84 -6.17
#